data_AF-A0A5J6GG11-F1
#
_entry.id   AF-A0A5J6GG11-F1
#
_cell.length_a   1.000
_cell.length_b   1.000
_cell.length_c   1.000
_cell.angle_alpha   90.00
_cell.angle_beta   90.00
_cell.angle_gamma   90.00
#
_symmetry.space_group_name_H-M   'P 1'
#
loop_
_entity.id
_entity.type
_entity.pdbx_description
1 polymer ?
#
loop_
_entity_poly.entity_id
_entity_poly.type
_entity_poly.pdbx_seq_one_letter_code
_entity_poly.pdbx_strand_id
1 'polypeptide(L)'
;MSPRIRDRFKRPTRRTVLTVGGVATVAGLGWGANWLSVYNSHERSNVGKLGFRNPLRIPELLDPAASRDGSRRYELNLISGKSQFLPGKQTATWGAMRGPKDTVWPTRTPE
;
A
#
# COMPACT_ATOMS: atom_id res chain seq x y z
N MET A 1 -50.09 -34.38 36.39
CA MET A 1 -50.26 -35.16 35.14
C MET A 1 -49.47 -34.44 34.05
N SER A 2 -48.26 -34.89 33.71
CA SER A 2 -47.43 -34.28 32.64
C SER A 2 -47.10 -35.31 31.57
N PRO A 3 -47.30 -35.02 30.26
CA PRO A 3 -46.92 -35.94 29.20
C PRO A 3 -45.42 -35.77 28.89
N ARG A 4 -44.67 -36.88 28.96
CA ARG A 4 -43.30 -36.95 28.44
C ARG A 4 -43.36 -37.07 26.93
N ILE A 5 -43.02 -36.00 26.21
CA ILE A 5 -42.78 -36.05 24.77
C ILE A 5 -41.48 -36.85 24.55
N ARG A 6 -41.60 -38.06 24.00
CA ARG A 6 -40.46 -38.84 23.55
C ARG A 6 -40.15 -38.44 22.12
N ASP A 7 -39.17 -37.55 21.94
CA ASP A 7 -38.64 -37.25 20.62
C ASP A 7 -37.91 -38.49 20.08
N ARG A 8 -38.57 -39.11 19.10
CA ARG A 8 -38.08 -40.30 18.41
C ARG A 8 -37.16 -39.83 17.29
N PHE A 9 -35.90 -39.55 17.60
CA PHE A 9 -34.89 -39.29 16.57
C PHE A 9 -34.79 -40.52 15.67
N LYS A 10 -35.34 -40.42 14.45
CA LYS A 10 -35.19 -41.47 13.43
C LYS A 10 -33.72 -41.52 13.04
N ARG A 11 -33.10 -42.71 13.18
CA ARG A 11 -31.71 -42.92 12.76
C ARG A 11 -31.57 -42.56 11.28
N PRO A 12 -30.59 -41.73 10.90
CA PRO A 12 -30.39 -41.38 9.50
C PRO A 12 -30.03 -42.63 8.70
N THR A 13 -30.57 -42.75 7.49
CA THR A 13 -30.25 -43.88 6.63
C THR A 13 -28.83 -43.77 6.11
N ARG A 14 -28.19 -44.90 5.79
CA ARG A 14 -26.84 -44.95 5.20
C ARG A 14 -26.73 -44.04 3.96
N ARG A 15 -27.78 -43.97 3.14
CA ARG A 15 -27.83 -43.11 1.95
C ARG A 15 -27.76 -41.63 2.33
N THR A 16 -28.52 -41.20 3.32
CA THR A 16 -28.49 -39.82 3.82
C THR A 16 -27.10 -39.44 4.33
N VAL A 17 -26.45 -40.33 5.10
CA VAL A 17 -25.09 -40.09 5.62
C VAL A 17 -24.08 -39.96 4.48
N LEU A 18 -24.13 -40.85 3.48
CA LEU A 18 -23.24 -40.81 2.34
C LEU A 18 -23.45 -39.56 1.47
N THR A 19 -24.71 -39.16 1.23
CA THR A 19 -25.01 -37.97 0.44
C THR A 19 -24.57 -36.69 1.17
N VAL A 20 -24.91 -36.54 2.45
CA VAL A 20 -24.51 -35.36 3.24
C VAL A 20 -23.00 -35.31 3.40
N GLY A 21 -22.35 -36.45 3.69
CA GLY A 21 -20.90 -36.54 3.77
C GLY A 21 -20.23 -36.14 2.47
N GLY A 22 -20.69 -36.68 1.33
CA GLY A 22 -20.15 -36.34 0.01
C GLY A 22 -20.30 -34.86 -0.33
N VAL A 23 -21.47 -34.27 -0.06
CA VAL A 23 -21.71 -32.82 -0.28
C VAL A 23 -20.80 -31.97 0.60
N ALA A 24 -20.66 -32.33 1.88
CA ALA A 24 -19.78 -31.62 2.80
C ALA A 24 -18.31 -31.69 2.37
N THR A 25 -17.85 -32.84 1.88
CA THR A 25 -16.48 -33.00 1.36
C THR A 25 -16.24 -32.10 0.15
N VAL A 26 -17.14 -32.09 -0.84
CA VAL A 26 -17.01 -31.25 -2.04
C VAL A 26 -17.02 -29.76 -1.67
N ALA A 27 -17.92 -29.34 -0.77
CA ALA A 27 -17.98 -27.96 -0.30
C ALA A 27 -16.68 -27.54 0.43
N GLY A 28 -16.17 -28.41 1.31
CA GLY A 28 -14.92 -28.16 2.04
C GLY A 28 -13.71 -28.04 1.12
N LEU A 29 -13.60 -28.91 0.12
CA LEU A 29 -12.53 -28.84 -0.89
C LEU A 29 -12.63 -27.57 -1.73
N GLY A 30 -13.83 -27.20 -2.18
CA GLY A 30 -14.04 -25.98 -2.95
C GLY A 30 -13.65 -24.73 -2.14
N TRP A 31 -14.08 -24.67 -0.88
CA TRP A 31 -13.70 -23.59 0.02
C TRP A 31 -12.20 -23.52 0.28
N GLY A 32 -11.57 -24.66 0.60
CA GLY A 32 -10.14 -24.74 0.86
C GLY A 32 -9.28 -24.36 -0.35
N ALA A 33 -9.67 -24.81 -1.55
CA ALA A 33 -8.99 -24.44 -2.79
C ALA A 33 -9.12 -22.94 -3.09
N ASN A 34 -10.30 -22.36 -2.88
CA ASN A 34 -10.51 -20.92 -3.03
C ASN A 34 -9.65 -20.13 -2.04
N TRP A 35 -9.66 -20.51 -0.76
CA TRP A 35 -8.85 -19.85 0.26
C TRP A 35 -7.36 -19.92 -0.05
N LEU A 36 -6.83 -21.08 -0.43
CA LEU A 36 -5.42 -21.25 -0.78
C LEU A 36 -5.04 -20.39 -1.99
N SER A 37 -5.92 -20.33 -3.00
CA SER A 37 -5.72 -19.50 -4.20
C SER A 37 -5.63 -18.01 -3.84
N VAL A 38 -6.57 -17.51 -3.04
CA VAL A 38 -6.57 -16.12 -2.56
C VAL A 38 -5.33 -15.85 -1.71
N TYR A 39 -5.01 -16.73 -0.76
CA TYR A 39 -3.86 -16.58 0.13
C TYR A 39 -2.54 -16.46 -0.64
N ASN A 40 -2.34 -17.29 -1.67
CA ASN A 40 -1.11 -17.29 -2.48
C ASN A 40 -1.05 -16.15 -3.52
N SER A 41 -2.18 -15.53 -3.87
CA SER A 41 -2.23 -14.46 -4.89
C SER A 41 -2.04 -13.06 -4.30
N HIS A 42 -1.83 -12.94 -2.99
CA HIS A 42 -1.53 -11.64 -2.38
C HIS A 42 -0.11 -11.15 -2.76
N GLU A 43 -0.06 -10.11 -3.58
CA GLU A 43 1.17 -9.37 -3.88
C GLU A 43 1.71 -8.73 -2.59
N ARG A 44 2.89 -9.19 -2.13
CA ARG A 44 3.58 -8.61 -0.96
C ARG A 44 4.41 -7.41 -1.39
N SER A 45 3.76 -6.29 -1.68
CA SER A 45 4.45 -5.06 -2.05
C SER A 45 3.77 -3.84 -1.43
N ASN A 46 4.54 -2.99 -0.77
CA ASN A 46 4.09 -1.68 -0.30
C ASN A 46 3.99 -0.64 -1.43
N VAL A 47 4.48 -0.97 -2.62
CA VAL A 47 4.64 -0.03 -3.74
C VAL A 47 3.88 -0.46 -5.01
N GLY A 48 3.16 -1.59 -4.96
CA GLY A 48 2.47 -2.16 -6.12
C GLY A 48 3.43 -2.50 -7.26
N LYS A 49 2.96 -2.32 -8.52
CA LYS A 49 3.75 -2.49 -9.75
C LYS A 49 4.26 -1.14 -10.23
N LEU A 50 5.58 -0.97 -10.27
CA LEU A 50 6.23 0.28 -10.70
C LEU A 50 6.81 0.15 -12.11
N GLY A 51 6.66 1.19 -12.93
CA GLY A 51 7.20 1.25 -14.29
C GLY A 51 8.48 2.07 -14.46
N PHE A 52 8.99 2.72 -13.40
CA PHE A 52 10.21 3.55 -13.38
C PHE A 52 10.38 4.49 -14.60
N ARG A 53 9.29 5.12 -15.04
CA ARG A 53 9.25 5.94 -16.27
C ARG A 53 9.77 7.36 -16.09
N ASN A 54 9.92 7.81 -14.85
CA ASN A 54 10.34 9.17 -14.54
C ASN A 54 11.87 9.19 -14.36
N PRO A 55 12.60 10.00 -15.14
CA PRO A 55 14.03 10.18 -14.95
C PRO A 55 14.36 10.67 -13.53
N LEU A 56 15.42 10.11 -12.93
CA LEU A 56 15.87 10.54 -11.62
C LEU A 56 16.52 11.91 -11.73
N ARG A 57 15.90 12.92 -11.11
CA ARG A 57 16.48 14.26 -10.99
C ARG A 57 17.40 14.30 -9.77
N ILE A 58 18.66 14.66 -10.00
CA ILE A 58 19.62 14.93 -8.93
C ILE A 58 19.55 16.42 -8.59
N PRO A 59 19.25 16.80 -7.33
CA PRO A 59 19.29 18.20 -6.90
C PRO A 59 20.69 18.78 -7.01
N GLU A 60 20.78 20.10 -7.19
CA GLU A 60 22.05 20.81 -7.17
C GLU A 60 22.69 20.71 -5.78
N LEU A 61 24.01 20.50 -5.76
CA LEU A 61 24.76 20.46 -4.51
C LEU A 61 24.93 21.89 -3.97
N LEU A 62 24.53 22.10 -2.73
CA LEU A 62 24.81 23.34 -2.02
C LEU A 62 26.27 23.33 -1.54
N ASP A 63 27.11 24.24 -2.03
CA ASP A 63 28.50 24.38 -1.59
C ASP A 63 28.73 25.70 -0.83
N PRO A 64 28.79 25.67 0.52
CA PRO A 64 29.07 26.86 1.31
C PRO A 64 30.58 27.08 1.43
N ALA A 65 30.98 28.35 1.43
CA ALA A 65 32.34 28.72 1.76
C ALA A 65 32.70 28.24 3.18
N ALA A 66 33.93 27.74 3.34
CA ALA A 66 34.45 27.42 4.65
C ALA A 66 34.64 28.69 5.48
N SER A 67 34.28 28.63 6.76
CA SER A 67 34.57 29.64 7.76
C SER A 67 36.07 29.65 8.08
N ARG A 68 36.53 30.71 8.75
CA ARG A 68 37.95 30.90 9.14
C ARG A 68 38.51 29.77 10.00
N ASP A 69 37.64 29.08 10.74
CA ASP A 69 37.94 27.91 11.58
C ASP A 69 37.83 26.57 10.83
N GLY A 70 37.57 26.58 9.52
CA GLY A 70 37.39 25.38 8.68
C GLY A 70 36.00 24.77 8.73
N SER A 71 35.07 25.31 9.54
CA SER A 71 33.70 24.83 9.60
C SER A 71 32.88 25.23 8.36
N ARG A 72 31.87 24.44 7.99
CA ARG A 72 30.94 24.77 6.89
C ARG A 72 29.52 24.88 7.44
N ARG A 73 28.90 26.04 7.29
CA ARG A 73 27.51 26.29 7.70
C ARG A 73 26.59 26.33 6.48
N TYR A 74 25.54 25.52 6.54
CA TYR A 74 24.51 25.44 5.51
C TYR A 74 23.25 26.11 6.06
N GLU A 75 22.71 27.07 5.32
CA GLU A 75 21.43 27.67 5.63
C GLU A 75 20.37 27.13 4.68
N LEU A 76 19.37 26.47 5.26
CA LEU A 76 18.26 25.88 4.54
C LEU A 76 16.96 26.42 5.11
N ASN A 77 16.10 26.94 4.24
CA ASN A 77 14.77 27.39 4.57
C ASN A 77 13.75 26.37 4.05
N LEU A 78 12.73 26.08 4.86
CA LEU A 78 11.61 25.26 4.44
C LEU A 78 10.58 26.13 3.74
N ILE A 79 10.35 25.86 2.46
CA ILE A 79 9.56 26.71 1.58
C ILE A 79 8.45 25.87 0.94
N SER A 80 7.25 26.42 0.87
CA SER A 80 6.12 25.80 0.17
C SER A 80 6.19 26.08 -1.33
N GLY A 81 5.76 25.10 -2.13
CA GLY A 81 5.90 25.13 -3.57
C GLY A 81 5.00 24.12 -4.26
N LYS A 82 5.22 23.96 -5.57
CA LYS A 82 4.59 22.89 -6.36
C LYS A 82 5.66 22.11 -7.09
N SER A 83 5.54 20.79 -7.09
CA SER A 83 6.41 19.88 -7.82
C SER A 83 5.58 18.86 -8.60
N GLN A 84 6.09 18.44 -9.75
CA GLN A 84 5.44 17.44 -10.59
C GLN A 84 6.05 16.05 -10.31
N PHE A 85 5.31 15.22 -9.57
CA PHE A 85 5.72 13.81 -9.34
C PHE A 85 5.21 12.87 -10.44
N LEU A 86 4.12 13.25 -11.10
CA LEU A 86 3.51 12.50 -12.20
C LEU A 86 3.32 13.42 -13.40
N PRO A 87 3.49 12.94 -14.65
CA PRO A 87 3.29 13.73 -15.86
C PRO A 87 1.98 14.53 -15.83
N GLY A 88 2.09 15.85 -15.98
CA GLY A 88 0.96 16.78 -16.03
C GLY A 88 0.25 17.05 -14.70
N LYS A 89 0.71 16.48 -13.58
CA LYS A 89 0.09 16.69 -12.26
C LYS A 89 0.98 17.48 -11.32
N GLN A 90 0.56 18.69 -11.00
CA GLN A 90 1.18 19.55 -9.99
C GLN A 90 0.74 19.12 -8.59
N THR A 91 1.70 18.93 -7.70
CA THR A 91 1.47 18.56 -6.30
C THR A 91 2.02 19.66 -5.40
N ALA A 92 1.25 20.11 -4.42
CA ALA A 92 1.75 21.01 -3.39
C ALA A 92 2.82 20.31 -2.55
N THR A 93 3.99 20.92 -2.40
CA THR A 93 5.15 20.32 -1.75
C THR A 93 5.85 21.33 -0.86
N TRP A 94 6.50 20.82 0.18
CA TRP A 94 7.49 21.58 0.93
C TRP A 94 8.88 21.08 0.56
N GLY A 95 9.86 21.96 0.47
CA GLY A 95 11.23 21.55 0.31
C GLY A 95 12.22 22.47 1.02
N ALA A 96 13.38 21.91 1.32
CA ALA A 96 14.49 22.61 1.95
C ALA A 96 15.39 23.21 0.86
N MET A 97 15.52 24.54 0.82
CA MET A 97 16.31 25.26 -0.18
C MET A 97 17.14 26.37 0.43
N ARG A 98 18.18 26.78 -0.30
CA ARG A 98 18.92 28.02 -0.03
C ARG A 98 18.13 29.19 -0.61
N GLY A 99 17.94 30.25 0.16
CA GLY A 99 17.31 31.49 -0.31
C GLY A 99 16.53 32.17 0.80
N PRO A 100 16.20 33.47 0.67
CA PRO A 100 15.40 34.19 1.65
C PRO A 100 14.00 33.55 1.80
N LYS A 101 13.34 33.77 2.95
CA LYS A 101 12.09 33.08 3.33
C LYS A 101 10.92 33.32 2.35
N ASP A 102 11.00 34.37 1.56
CA ASP A 102 10.07 34.78 0.50
C ASP A 102 10.40 34.20 -0.88
N THR A 103 11.47 33.41 -1.00
CA THR A 103 11.81 32.72 -2.25
C THR A 103 10.67 31.79 -2.63
N VAL A 104 10.00 32.08 -3.74
CA VAL A 104 8.93 31.23 -4.27
C VAL A 104 9.56 30.05 -4.99
N TRP A 105 9.12 28.83 -4.65
CA TRP A 105 9.51 27.61 -5.37
C TRP A 105 9.21 27.81 -6.86
N PRO A 106 10.19 27.70 -7.78
CA PRO A 106 9.90 27.87 -9.19
C PRO A 106 8.90 26.80 -9.62
N THR A 107 7.73 27.22 -10.13
CA THR A 107 6.83 26.34 -10.87
C THR A 107 7.54 25.94 -12.15
N ARG A 108 8.35 24.87 -12.09
CA ARG A 108 9.01 24.34 -13.27
C ARG A 108 8.01 23.50 -14.06
N THR A 109 7.65 24.02 -15.23
CA THR A 109 7.04 23.23 -16.30
C THR A 109 7.98 22.09 -16.70
N PRO A 110 7.47 20.88 -16.91
CA PRO A 110 8.27 19.79 -17.46
C PRO A 110 8.68 20.15 -18.89
N GLU A 111 9.95 19.99 -19.20
CA GLU A 111 10.48 19.99 -20.57
C GLU A 111 10.23 18.63 -21.21
#